data_AF-A0A1H7QYD5-F1
#
_entry.id   AF-A0A1H7QYD5-F1
#
_cell.length_a   1.000
_cell.length_b   1.000
_cell.length_c   1.000
_cell.angle_alpha   90.00
_cell.angle_beta   90.00
_cell.angle_gamma   90.00
#
_symmetry.space_group_name_H-M   'P 1'
#
loop_
_entity.id
_entity.type
_entity.pdbx_description
1 polymer ?
#
loop_
_entity_poly.entity_id
_entity_poly.type
_entity_poly.pdbx_seq_one_letter_code
_entity_poly.pdbx_strand_id
1 'polypeptide(L)'
;MSMAISMTTANVQRMLTVGFAGVAVSLLLGGCVSTRTTTTSLADNSNSSKGTEIVTESDESSRQRRARLRMELAAGYFEHGQTTVALDEIKQALAADPNNADAYNLRGLVYMRLDDAGLAEDSFRRAIAINPRDPNTRHNYGWLLCQQNRYGDAAAQFNEALAVPTYADRAKTLMTQGVCELKAGQRDKAERSLMQAYEIDAGNPVVGFNLASVLAQREEWSRAQFYIRRVNNSAAASAETLWLGIKIERKLNNREAVAQLGGQLQRRFPQSREATAYERGNFND
;
A
#
# COMPACT_ATOMS: atom_id res chain seq x y z
N MET A 1 17.33 -1.63 23.27
CA MET A 1 18.13 -2.81 22.91
C MET A 1 17.91 -3.06 21.43
N SER A 2 18.82 -2.54 20.60
CA SER A 2 18.73 -2.58 19.13
C SER A 2 19.13 -3.95 18.61
N MET A 3 18.34 -4.51 17.70
CA MET A 3 18.78 -5.61 16.84
C MET A 3 18.49 -5.24 15.40
N ALA A 4 19.56 -4.88 14.69
CA ALA A 4 19.62 -4.76 13.25
C ALA A 4 19.92 -6.15 12.66
N ILE A 5 19.15 -6.56 11.65
CA ILE A 5 19.40 -7.79 10.90
C ILE A 5 20.01 -7.40 9.56
N SER A 6 21.25 -7.84 9.36
CA SER A 6 22.06 -7.69 8.15
C SER A 6 21.71 -8.81 7.17
N MET A 7 21.38 -8.48 5.93
CA MET A 7 21.24 -9.47 4.84
C MET A 7 22.45 -9.37 3.91
N THR A 8 23.17 -10.49 3.84
CA THR A 8 24.36 -10.77 3.05
C THR A 8 24.06 -10.92 1.57
N THR A 9 24.87 -10.27 0.74
CA THR A 9 24.96 -10.41 -0.72
C THR A 9 25.61 -11.74 -1.11
N ALA A 10 25.02 -12.48 -2.05
CA ALA A 10 25.58 -13.70 -2.63
C ALA A 10 25.92 -13.52 -4.11
N ASN A 11 27.21 -13.73 -4.41
CA ASN A 11 27.84 -14.33 -5.59
C ASN A 11 27.11 -14.32 -6.95
N VAL A 12 27.76 -13.72 -7.95
CA VAL A 12 27.97 -14.36 -9.25
C VAL A 12 29.41 -14.07 -9.72
N GLN A 13 30.19 -15.12 -9.94
CA GLN A 13 31.52 -15.06 -10.55
C GLN A 13 31.66 -16.22 -11.54
N ARG A 14 32.17 -15.90 -12.74
CA ARG A 14 33.01 -16.69 -13.68
C ARG A 14 32.52 -16.76 -15.13
N MET A 15 33.56 -16.76 -15.99
CA MET A 15 33.66 -17.19 -17.39
C MET A 15 33.24 -16.12 -18.43
N LEU A 16 34.04 -15.73 -19.43
CA LEU A 16 35.08 -16.44 -20.21
C LEU A 16 36.18 -15.50 -20.76
N THR A 17 37.34 -16.11 -21.00
CA THR A 17 38.52 -15.65 -21.74
C THR A 17 38.28 -15.52 -23.25
N VAL A 18 39.05 -14.65 -23.93
CA VAL A 18 39.96 -14.95 -25.07
C VAL A 18 40.56 -13.63 -25.57
N GLY A 19 41.89 -13.57 -25.66
CA GLY A 19 42.63 -12.47 -26.29
C GLY A 19 42.97 -12.78 -27.74
N PHE A 20 43.16 -11.72 -28.54
CA PHE A 20 44.02 -11.74 -29.72
C PHE A 20 44.57 -10.33 -29.97
N ALA A 21 45.89 -10.23 -30.04
CA ALA A 21 46.63 -9.06 -30.51
C ALA A 21 46.88 -9.18 -32.02
N GLY A 22 46.92 -8.06 -32.74
CA GLY A 22 47.29 -8.03 -34.16
C GLY A 22 47.27 -6.63 -34.76
N VAL A 23 48.47 -6.07 -34.96
CA VAL A 23 48.79 -4.76 -35.56
C VAL A 23 48.76 -4.86 -37.09
N ALA A 24 48.31 -3.81 -37.80
CA ALA A 24 48.99 -3.30 -39.01
C ALA A 24 48.37 -2.00 -39.57
N VAL A 25 49.28 -1.04 -39.75
CA VAL A 25 49.21 0.24 -40.46
C VAL A 25 48.89 0.08 -41.96
N SER A 26 48.19 1.05 -42.58
CA SER A 26 48.56 1.62 -43.90
C SER A 26 47.68 2.82 -44.30
N LEU A 27 48.33 3.72 -45.04
CA LEU A 27 48.02 5.11 -45.36
C LEU A 27 47.13 5.30 -46.63
N LEU A 28 46.45 6.47 -46.67
CA LEU A 28 46.33 7.43 -47.79
C LEU A 28 45.50 7.09 -49.05
N LEU A 29 44.43 7.88 -49.30
CA LEU A 29 44.25 8.88 -50.40
C LEU A 29 42.79 9.03 -50.91
N GLY A 30 42.43 10.28 -51.21
CA GLY A 30 41.27 10.72 -52.02
C GLY A 30 40.11 11.26 -51.18
N GLY A 31 39.59 12.48 -51.34
CA GLY A 31 39.69 13.46 -52.41
C GLY A 31 38.29 14.05 -52.68
N CYS A 32 38.11 15.34 -52.39
CA CYS A 32 37.12 16.30 -52.90
C CYS A 32 35.60 16.12 -52.65
N VAL A 33 35.09 17.02 -51.78
CA VAL A 33 34.11 18.08 -52.08
C VAL A 33 32.98 17.79 -53.08
N SER A 34 31.74 17.91 -52.60
CA SER A 34 30.69 18.64 -53.30
C SER A 34 29.75 19.31 -52.30
N THR A 35 29.91 20.63 -52.16
CA THR A 35 28.87 21.53 -51.70
C THR A 35 27.97 21.87 -52.89
N ARG A 36 26.67 21.60 -52.77
CA ARG A 36 25.64 22.37 -53.46
C ARG A 36 24.50 22.64 -52.51
N THR A 37 24.45 23.90 -52.08
CA THR A 37 23.32 24.55 -51.47
C THR A 37 22.21 24.66 -52.52
N THR A 38 21.01 24.16 -52.19
CA THR A 38 19.78 24.64 -52.83
C THR A 38 18.82 25.01 -51.72
N THR A 39 18.75 26.31 -51.44
CA THR A 39 17.64 26.92 -50.72
C THR A 39 16.42 26.92 -51.65
N THR A 40 15.38 26.17 -51.28
CA THR A 40 14.01 26.43 -51.73
C THR A 40 13.14 26.54 -50.48
N SER A 41 12.90 27.78 -50.08
CA SER A 41 11.72 28.14 -49.31
C SER A 41 10.50 27.96 -50.19
N LEU A 42 9.49 27.23 -49.71
CA LEU A 42 8.12 27.72 -49.53
C LEU A 42 7.23 26.55 -49.07
N ALA A 43 6.52 26.85 -47.98
CA ALA A 43 5.39 26.18 -47.38
C ALA A 43 4.81 24.96 -48.12
N ASP A 44 4.80 23.82 -47.45
CA ASP A 44 3.71 22.88 -47.62
C ASP A 44 3.17 22.39 -46.28
N ASN A 45 1.88 22.62 -46.11
CA ASN A 45 1.10 22.40 -44.92
C ASN A 45 0.72 20.92 -44.87
N SER A 46 1.59 20.09 -44.29
CA SER A 46 1.28 18.69 -43.99
C SER A 46 1.19 18.48 -42.49
N ASN A 47 -0.06 18.34 -42.07
CA ASN A 47 -0.53 17.75 -40.84
C ASN A 47 0.11 16.35 -40.70
N SER A 48 1.33 16.29 -40.16
CA SER A 48 1.99 15.05 -39.78
C SER A 48 1.82 14.87 -38.28
N SER A 49 1.20 13.77 -37.92
CA SER A 49 1.28 13.17 -36.60
C SER A 49 2.76 12.99 -36.25
N LYS A 50 3.38 14.02 -35.64
CA LYS A 50 4.63 13.84 -34.91
C LYS A 50 4.29 12.91 -33.76
N GLY A 51 4.62 11.63 -33.92
CA GLY A 51 4.66 10.69 -32.82
C GLY A 51 5.43 11.37 -31.69
N THR A 52 4.77 11.52 -30.54
CA THR A 52 5.36 12.14 -29.36
C THR A 52 6.68 11.42 -29.09
N GLU A 53 7.79 12.14 -29.21
CA GLU A 53 9.12 11.62 -28.89
C GLU A 53 9.07 11.01 -27.48
N ILE A 54 9.66 9.83 -27.30
CA ILE A 54 9.66 9.15 -26.01
C ILE A 54 10.44 10.03 -25.04
N VAL A 55 9.74 10.63 -24.06
CA VAL A 55 10.35 11.41 -23.00
C VAL A 55 11.25 10.49 -22.18
N THR A 56 12.53 10.81 -22.15
CA THR A 56 13.55 10.11 -21.37
C THR A 56 13.87 10.89 -20.09
N GLU A 57 14.63 10.29 -19.18
CA GLU A 57 15.12 11.01 -18.01
C GLU A 57 15.91 12.28 -18.35
N SER A 58 16.56 12.32 -19.51
CA SER A 58 17.35 13.48 -19.96
C SER A 58 16.50 14.69 -20.30
N ASP A 59 15.21 14.50 -20.57
CA ASP A 59 14.25 15.55 -20.91
C ASP A 59 13.60 16.18 -19.67
N GLU A 60 13.79 15.57 -18.50
CA GLU A 60 13.28 16.05 -17.22
C GLU A 60 14.00 17.34 -16.79
N SER A 61 13.24 18.38 -16.45
CA SER A 61 13.85 19.62 -15.94
C SER A 61 14.59 19.35 -14.63
N SER A 62 15.66 20.11 -14.37
CA SER A 62 16.44 19.99 -13.13
C SER A 62 15.58 20.16 -11.86
N ARG A 63 14.46 20.91 -11.94
CA ARG A 63 13.49 21.06 -10.85
C ARG A 63 12.65 19.81 -10.63
N GLN A 64 12.11 19.21 -11.71
CA GLN A 64 11.34 17.95 -11.62
C GLN A 64 12.21 16.81 -11.10
N ARG A 65 13.43 16.67 -11.60
CA ARG A 65 14.39 15.66 -11.12
C ARG A 65 14.68 15.84 -9.63
N ARG A 66 14.88 17.08 -9.18
CA ARG A 66 15.08 17.40 -7.75
C ARG A 66 13.86 17.01 -6.93
N ALA A 67 12.66 17.36 -7.37
CA ALA A 67 11.42 17.02 -6.66
C ALA A 67 11.26 15.50 -6.54
N ARG A 68 11.50 14.74 -7.62
CA ARG A 68 11.45 13.27 -7.62
C ARG A 68 12.45 12.63 -6.65
N LEU A 69 13.72 13.05 -6.68
CA LEU A 69 14.73 12.52 -5.75
C LEU A 69 14.40 12.84 -4.29
N ARG A 70 13.87 14.05 -4.02
CA ARG A 70 13.38 14.43 -2.68
C ARG A 70 12.19 13.56 -2.24
N MET A 71 11.32 13.18 -3.18
CA MET A 71 10.21 12.26 -2.90
C MET A 71 10.68 10.84 -2.58
N GLU A 72 11.69 10.33 -3.29
CA GLU A 72 12.29 9.02 -2.98
C GLU A 72 12.90 9.01 -1.57
N LEU A 73 13.64 10.06 -1.19
CA LEU A 73 14.18 10.23 0.16
C LEU A 73 13.06 10.32 1.20
N ALA A 74 12.04 11.14 0.96
CA ALA A 74 10.90 11.30 1.85
C ALA A 74 10.19 9.97 2.13
N ALA A 75 9.93 9.18 1.08
CA ALA A 75 9.32 7.86 1.21
C ALA A 75 10.19 6.93 2.07
N GLY A 76 11.49 6.85 1.79
CA GLY A 76 12.43 6.04 2.57
C GLY A 76 12.48 6.45 4.04
N TYR A 77 12.58 7.75 4.34
CA TYR A 77 12.57 8.24 5.72
C TYR A 77 11.25 7.96 6.43
N PHE A 78 10.11 8.08 5.74
CA PHE A 78 8.81 7.77 6.30
C PHE A 78 8.67 6.28 6.62
N GLU A 79 9.14 5.38 5.75
CA GLU A 79 9.15 3.94 6.01
C GLU A 79 9.98 3.56 7.25
N HIS A 80 11.10 4.26 7.48
CA HIS A 80 11.96 4.07 8.65
C HIS A 80 11.48 4.83 9.91
N GLY A 81 10.30 5.44 9.87
CA GLY A 81 9.70 6.15 11.01
C GLY A 81 10.30 7.53 11.29
N GLN A 82 11.23 8.02 10.47
CA GLN A 82 11.86 9.35 10.58
C GLN A 82 10.92 10.43 10.03
N THR A 83 9.77 10.57 10.70
CA THR A 83 8.60 11.29 10.19
C THR A 83 8.84 12.78 9.97
N THR A 84 9.63 13.44 10.82
CA THR A 84 9.96 14.86 10.67
C THR A 84 10.97 15.11 9.55
N VAL A 85 11.92 14.19 9.34
CA VAL A 85 12.87 14.25 8.22
C VAL A 85 12.14 14.05 6.89
N ALA A 86 11.25 13.05 6.83
CA ALA A 86 10.37 12.86 5.68
C ALA A 86 9.56 14.12 5.35
N LEU A 87 9.00 14.79 6.37
CA LEU A 87 8.25 16.03 6.17
C LEU A 87 9.11 17.16 5.58
N ASP A 88 10.37 17.27 5.99
CA ASP A 88 11.30 18.27 5.44
C ASP A 88 11.59 17.99 3.96
N GLU A 89 11.90 16.75 3.61
CA GLU A 89 12.13 16.32 2.24
C GLU A 89 10.91 16.56 1.34
N ILE A 90 9.70 16.31 1.85
CA ILE A 90 8.44 16.61 1.15
C ILE A 90 8.26 18.11 0.90
N LYS A 91 8.56 18.95 1.90
CA LYS A 91 8.48 20.42 1.73
C LYS A 91 9.45 20.89 0.65
N GLN A 92 10.66 20.33 0.61
CA GLN A 92 11.63 20.64 -0.42
C GLN A 92 11.19 20.15 -1.80
N ALA A 93 10.55 18.97 -1.88
CA ALA A 93 9.95 18.46 -3.12
C ALA A 93 8.86 19.39 -3.64
N LEU A 94 7.93 19.81 -2.77
CA LEU A 94 6.84 20.73 -3.10
C LEU A 94 7.33 22.15 -3.45
N ALA A 95 8.45 22.59 -2.90
CA ALA A 95 9.07 23.85 -3.31
C ALA A 95 9.65 23.78 -4.74
N ALA A 96 10.12 22.60 -5.17
CA ALA A 96 10.63 22.37 -6.51
C ALA A 96 9.51 22.09 -7.53
N ASP A 97 8.47 21.37 -7.12
CA ASP A 97 7.26 21.08 -7.89
C ASP A 97 5.99 21.23 -7.02
N PRO A 98 5.34 22.41 -7.04
CA PRO A 98 4.14 22.67 -6.26
C PRO A 98 2.91 21.86 -6.68
N ASN A 99 2.95 21.21 -7.85
CA ASN A 99 1.84 20.42 -8.40
C ASN A 99 2.11 18.91 -8.31
N ASN A 100 3.00 18.48 -7.41
CA ASN A 100 3.26 17.06 -7.19
C ASN A 100 2.18 16.43 -6.29
N ALA A 101 1.24 15.69 -6.89
CA ALA A 101 0.15 15.03 -6.17
C ALA A 101 0.67 13.99 -5.15
N ASP A 102 1.68 13.20 -5.52
CA ASP A 102 2.25 12.16 -4.67
C ASP A 102 2.92 12.75 -3.42
N ALA A 103 3.56 13.92 -3.56
CA ALA A 103 4.12 14.67 -2.44
C ALA A 103 3.05 15.10 -1.43
N TYR A 104 1.91 15.59 -1.91
CA TYR A 104 0.78 15.91 -1.04
C TYR A 104 0.14 14.66 -0.43
N ASN A 105 0.04 13.55 -1.16
CA ASN A 105 -0.47 12.29 -0.62
C ASN A 105 0.44 11.78 0.53
N LEU A 106 1.75 11.75 0.32
CA LEU A 106 2.71 11.35 1.35
C LEU A 106 2.71 12.33 2.54
N ARG A 107 2.59 13.64 2.28
CA ARG A 107 2.42 14.65 3.33
C ARG A 107 1.19 14.36 4.20
N GLY A 108 0.09 13.93 3.59
CA GLY A 108 -1.11 13.50 4.28
C GLY A 108 -0.85 12.35 5.25
N LEU A 109 -0.21 11.29 4.78
CA LEU A 109 0.20 10.14 5.60
C LEU A 109 1.16 10.52 6.74
N VAL A 110 2.10 11.43 6.46
CA VAL A 110 3.03 11.97 7.47
C VAL A 110 2.27 12.68 8.58
N TYR A 111 1.30 13.54 8.25
CA TYR A 111 0.50 14.22 9.26
C TYR A 111 -0.46 13.28 10.01
N MET A 112 -0.99 12.24 9.37
CA MET A 112 -1.73 11.19 10.10
C MET A 112 -0.86 10.53 11.17
N ARG A 113 0.42 10.26 10.87
CA ARG A 113 1.36 9.68 11.85
C ARG A 113 1.73 10.66 12.97
N LEU A 114 1.68 11.96 12.70
CA LEU A 114 1.88 13.02 13.70
C LEU A 114 0.59 13.38 14.44
N ASP A 115 -0.52 12.67 14.21
CA ASP A 115 -1.85 12.95 14.79
C ASP A 115 -2.41 14.35 14.45
N ASP A 116 -1.96 14.95 13.35
CA ASP A 116 -2.50 16.22 12.83
C ASP A 116 -3.49 15.94 11.69
N ALA A 117 -4.71 15.60 12.07
CA ALA A 117 -5.75 15.21 11.13
C ALA A 117 -6.17 16.37 10.19
N GLY A 118 -6.04 17.63 10.63
CA GLY A 118 -6.38 18.81 9.82
C GLY A 118 -5.39 19.03 8.68
N LEU A 119 -4.09 18.98 8.96
CA LEU A 119 -3.06 19.09 7.92
C LEU A 119 -3.01 17.85 7.03
N ALA A 120 -3.38 16.68 7.56
CA ALA A 120 -3.56 15.48 6.74
C ALA A 120 -4.68 15.67 5.71
N GLU A 121 -5.85 16.16 6.13
CA GLU A 121 -6.99 16.41 5.24
C GLU A 121 -6.69 17.48 4.19
N ASP A 122 -6.07 18.62 4.54
CA ASP A 122 -5.60 19.62 3.56
C ASP A 122 -4.71 18.98 2.50
N SER A 123 -3.76 18.13 2.93
CA SER A 123 -2.80 17.50 2.02
C SER A 123 -3.49 16.52 1.06
N PHE A 124 -4.37 15.64 1.55
CA PHE A 124 -5.12 14.74 0.66
C PHE A 124 -6.04 15.49 -0.31
N ARG A 125 -6.70 16.56 0.15
CA ARG A 125 -7.55 17.37 -0.73
C ARG A 125 -6.75 18.05 -1.84
N ARG A 126 -5.54 18.52 -1.57
CA ARG A 126 -4.63 19.07 -2.60
C ARG A 126 -4.18 17.99 -3.58
N ALA A 127 -3.80 16.81 -3.08
CA ALA A 127 -3.43 15.67 -3.94
C ALA A 127 -4.58 15.28 -4.89
N ILE A 128 -5.82 15.19 -4.38
CA ILE A 128 -7.01 14.90 -5.19
C ILE A 128 -7.33 16.03 -6.17
N ALA A 129 -7.13 17.29 -5.79
CA ALA A 129 -7.35 18.42 -6.71
C ALA A 129 -6.38 18.38 -7.91
N ILE A 130 -5.15 17.90 -7.71
CA ILE A 130 -4.13 17.77 -8.75
C ILE A 130 -4.37 16.50 -9.59
N ASN A 131 -4.61 15.36 -8.94
CA ASN A 131 -4.90 14.09 -9.60
C ASN A 131 -6.20 13.45 -9.04
N PRO A 132 -7.37 13.80 -9.62
CA PRO A 132 -8.66 13.33 -9.11
C PRO A 132 -8.91 11.83 -9.27
N ARG A 133 -8.09 11.11 -10.04
CA ARG A 133 -8.29 9.69 -10.32
C ARG A 133 -7.25 8.79 -9.66
N ASP A 134 -6.39 9.33 -8.78
CA ASP A 134 -5.47 8.48 -8.03
C ASP A 134 -6.22 7.67 -6.95
N PRO A 135 -6.34 6.34 -7.09
CA PRO A 135 -7.04 5.52 -6.11
C PRO A 135 -6.30 5.44 -4.77
N ASN A 136 -4.97 5.62 -4.76
CA ASN A 136 -4.19 5.53 -3.53
C ASN A 136 -4.45 6.71 -2.59
N THR A 137 -4.46 7.94 -3.13
CA THR A 137 -4.82 9.13 -2.36
C THR A 137 -6.26 9.04 -1.84
N ARG A 138 -7.20 8.54 -2.65
CA ARG A 138 -8.59 8.34 -2.23
C ARG A 138 -8.73 7.28 -1.13
N HIS A 139 -8.02 6.16 -1.24
CA HIS A 139 -7.93 5.17 -0.18
C HIS A 139 -7.41 5.80 1.13
N ASN A 140 -6.28 6.51 1.08
CA ASN A 140 -5.68 7.12 2.26
C ASN A 140 -6.60 8.16 2.91
N TYR A 141 -7.25 8.98 2.09
CA TYR A 141 -8.20 9.98 2.58
C TYR A 141 -9.44 9.34 3.19
N GLY A 142 -9.99 8.30 2.55
CA GLY A 142 -11.08 7.50 3.10
C GLY A 142 -10.72 6.91 4.47
N TRP A 143 -9.49 6.44 4.63
CA TRP A 143 -9.00 5.92 5.91
C TRP A 143 -8.91 7.00 7.00
N LEU A 144 -8.38 8.19 6.69
CA LEU A 144 -8.38 9.33 7.61
C LEU A 144 -9.80 9.68 8.08
N LEU A 145 -10.74 9.80 7.14
CA LEU A 145 -12.14 10.10 7.42
C LEU A 145 -12.77 9.03 8.32
N CYS A 146 -12.44 7.76 8.09
CA CYS A 146 -12.88 6.67 8.93
C CYS A 146 -12.39 6.78 10.38
N GLN A 147 -11.12 7.16 10.57
CA GLN A 147 -10.54 7.38 11.90
C GLN A 147 -11.21 8.54 12.64
N GLN A 148 -11.69 9.55 11.90
CA GLN A 148 -12.49 10.66 12.43
C GLN A 148 -13.98 10.32 12.62
N ASN A 149 -14.38 9.06 12.44
CA ASN A 149 -15.78 8.59 12.48
C ASN A 149 -16.69 9.23 11.40
N ARG A 150 -16.11 9.82 10.35
CA ARG A 150 -16.84 10.37 9.19
C ARG A 150 -17.11 9.28 8.16
N TYR A 151 -17.88 8.27 8.58
CA TYR A 151 -18.02 7.02 7.82
C TYR A 151 -18.67 7.18 6.44
N GLY A 152 -19.62 8.13 6.28
CA GLY A 152 -20.24 8.41 4.98
C GLY A 152 -19.24 8.97 3.97
N ASP A 153 -18.45 9.96 4.40
CA ASP A 153 -17.40 10.56 3.58
C ASP A 153 -16.31 9.55 3.25
N ALA A 154 -15.92 8.71 4.22
CA ALA A 154 -14.96 7.63 4.03
C ALA A 154 -15.41 6.65 2.94
N ALA A 155 -16.67 6.19 3.00
CA ALA A 155 -17.24 5.30 2.00
C ALA A 155 -17.23 5.92 0.59
N ALA A 156 -17.52 7.22 0.47
CA ALA A 156 -17.44 7.92 -0.81
C ALA A 156 -16.02 7.88 -1.40
N GLN A 157 -14.99 8.13 -0.59
CA GLN A 157 -13.60 8.06 -1.07
C GLN A 157 -13.17 6.64 -1.46
N PHE A 158 -13.54 5.62 -0.68
CA PHE A 158 -13.24 4.23 -1.03
C PHE A 158 -13.92 3.80 -2.33
N ASN A 159 -15.20 4.16 -2.53
CA ASN A 159 -15.92 3.85 -3.77
C ASN A 159 -15.25 4.49 -4.99
N GLU A 160 -14.80 5.73 -4.88
CA GLU A 160 -14.06 6.41 -5.95
C GLU A 160 -12.71 5.74 -6.24
N ALA A 161 -12.00 5.25 -5.22
CA ALA A 161 -10.78 4.46 -5.42
C ALA A 161 -11.08 3.13 -6.15
N LEU A 162 -12.14 2.44 -5.75
CA LEU A 162 -12.56 1.15 -6.32
C LEU A 162 -13.20 1.28 -7.71
N ALA A 163 -13.60 2.48 -8.13
CA ALA A 163 -14.09 2.75 -9.47
C ALA A 163 -12.98 2.73 -10.53
N VAL A 164 -11.71 2.80 -10.13
CA VAL A 164 -10.56 2.73 -11.05
C VAL A 164 -10.28 1.27 -11.45
N PRO A 165 -10.45 0.89 -12.74
CA PRO A 165 -10.35 -0.52 -13.15
C PRO A 165 -8.95 -1.12 -12.99
N THR A 166 -7.92 -0.31 -13.18
CA THR A 166 -6.51 -0.72 -13.12
C THR A 166 -5.90 -0.62 -11.72
N TYR A 167 -6.72 -0.37 -10.70
CA TYR A 167 -6.21 -0.23 -9.34
C TYR A 167 -5.69 -1.57 -8.80
N ALA A 168 -4.41 -1.63 -8.46
CA ALA A 168 -3.76 -2.86 -7.98
C ALA A 168 -4.20 -3.22 -6.54
N ASP A 169 -4.30 -2.23 -5.65
CA ASP A 169 -4.58 -2.44 -4.21
C ASP A 169 -6.08 -2.51 -3.88
N ARG A 170 -6.90 -3.04 -4.80
CA ARG A 170 -8.36 -3.17 -4.62
C ARG A 170 -8.71 -4.00 -3.38
N ALA A 171 -8.03 -5.13 -3.17
CA ALA A 171 -8.24 -5.99 -2.00
C ALA A 171 -8.00 -5.25 -0.69
N LYS A 172 -6.90 -4.47 -0.61
CA LYS A 172 -6.56 -3.64 0.54
C LYS A 172 -7.64 -2.59 0.82
N THR A 173 -8.16 -1.94 -0.22
CA THR A 173 -9.22 -0.93 -0.07
C THR A 173 -10.54 -1.55 0.35
N LEU A 174 -10.96 -2.66 -0.25
CA LEU A 174 -12.17 -3.40 0.16
C LEU A 174 -12.09 -3.87 1.62
N MET A 175 -10.94 -4.39 2.03
CA MET A 175 -10.69 -4.76 3.42
C MET A 175 -10.85 -3.56 4.36
N THR A 176 -10.19 -2.44 4.03
CA THR A 176 -10.21 -1.22 4.85
C THR A 176 -11.60 -0.61 4.92
N GLN A 177 -12.33 -0.60 3.80
CA GLN A 177 -13.73 -0.20 3.75
C GLN A 177 -14.60 -1.08 4.63
N GLY A 178 -14.45 -2.40 4.56
CA GLY A 178 -15.21 -3.34 5.40
C GLY A 178 -14.94 -3.16 6.90
N VAL A 179 -13.69 -2.91 7.29
CA VAL A 179 -13.34 -2.55 8.67
C VAL A 179 -13.99 -1.22 9.08
N CYS A 180 -14.02 -0.24 8.19
CA CYS A 180 -14.69 1.04 8.44
C CYS A 180 -16.20 0.88 8.62
N GLU A 181 -16.83 0.08 7.77
CA GLU A 181 -18.25 -0.26 7.83
C GLU A 181 -18.60 -0.99 9.12
N LEU A 182 -17.71 -1.86 9.64
CA LEU A 182 -17.88 -2.47 10.96
C LEU A 182 -17.89 -1.45 12.08
N LYS A 183 -16.94 -0.49 12.08
CA LYS A 183 -16.92 0.60 13.07
C LYS A 183 -18.18 1.46 13.00
N ALA A 184 -18.74 1.62 11.80
CA ALA A 184 -20.00 2.32 11.57
C ALA A 184 -21.25 1.50 11.92
N GLY A 185 -21.11 0.25 12.38
CA GLY A 185 -22.23 -0.66 12.65
C GLY A 185 -22.94 -1.21 11.41
N GLN A 186 -22.40 -0.98 10.21
CA GLN A 186 -23.01 -1.35 8.93
C GLN A 186 -22.64 -2.79 8.53
N ARG A 187 -23.06 -3.76 9.34
CA ARG A 187 -22.67 -5.18 9.23
C ARG A 187 -22.92 -5.80 7.84
N ASP A 188 -24.06 -5.48 7.21
CA ASP A 188 -24.39 -5.97 5.85
C ASP A 188 -23.44 -5.46 4.76
N LYS A 189 -22.93 -4.23 4.90
CA LYS A 189 -21.97 -3.68 3.95
C LYS A 189 -20.58 -4.24 4.23
N ALA A 190 -20.19 -4.27 5.50
CA ALA A 190 -18.92 -4.81 5.94
C ALA A 190 -18.69 -6.24 5.44
N GLU A 191 -19.69 -7.12 5.60
CA GLU A 191 -19.62 -8.49 5.09
C GLU A 191 -19.37 -8.52 3.59
N ARG A 192 -20.10 -7.73 2.80
CA ARG A 192 -19.93 -7.69 1.34
C ARG A 192 -18.53 -7.20 0.95
N SER A 193 -18.07 -6.10 1.53
CA SER A 193 -16.74 -5.54 1.27
C SER A 193 -15.63 -6.53 1.64
N LEU A 194 -15.74 -7.17 2.81
CA LEU A 194 -14.76 -8.17 3.28
C LEU A 194 -14.80 -9.46 2.46
N MET A 195 -15.98 -9.90 2.01
CA MET A 195 -16.12 -11.04 1.10
C MET A 195 -15.42 -10.76 -0.24
N GLN A 196 -15.64 -9.59 -0.84
CA GLN A 196 -14.95 -9.19 -2.07
C GLN A 196 -13.44 -9.09 -1.87
N ALA A 197 -12.97 -8.60 -0.72
CA ALA A 197 -11.54 -8.60 -0.39
C ALA A 197 -11.00 -10.04 -0.31
N TYR A 198 -11.74 -10.96 0.31
CA TYR A 198 -11.37 -12.36 0.47
C TYR A 198 -11.35 -13.13 -0.86
N GLU A 199 -12.24 -12.79 -1.80
CA GLU A 199 -12.25 -13.35 -3.16
C GLU A 199 -10.96 -13.01 -3.93
N ILE A 200 -10.37 -11.84 -3.67
CA ILE A 200 -9.12 -11.40 -4.31
C ILE A 200 -7.90 -11.96 -3.57
N ASP A 201 -7.89 -11.90 -2.23
CA ASP A 201 -6.78 -12.35 -1.40
C ASP A 201 -7.30 -13.16 -0.19
N ALA A 202 -7.59 -14.44 -0.43
CA ALA A 202 -8.05 -15.37 0.60
C ALA A 202 -6.95 -15.76 1.60
N GLY A 203 -5.69 -15.40 1.35
CA GLY A 203 -4.55 -15.67 2.22
C GLY A 203 -4.39 -14.64 3.33
N ASN A 204 -5.04 -13.49 3.22
CA ASN A 204 -4.90 -12.39 4.16
C ASN A 204 -5.57 -12.68 5.51
N PRO A 205 -4.82 -12.82 6.61
CA PRO A 205 -5.39 -13.13 7.91
C PRO A 205 -6.23 -11.98 8.47
N VAL A 206 -5.95 -10.73 8.08
CA VAL A 206 -6.73 -9.56 8.52
C VAL A 206 -8.12 -9.60 7.90
N VAL A 207 -8.24 -9.97 6.62
CA VAL A 207 -9.55 -10.17 5.97
C VAL A 207 -10.31 -11.30 6.66
N GLY A 208 -9.66 -12.46 6.85
CA GLY A 208 -10.29 -13.62 7.49
C GLY A 208 -10.79 -13.33 8.91
N PHE A 209 -9.99 -12.62 9.72
CA PHE A 209 -10.36 -12.22 11.08
C PHE A 209 -11.55 -11.25 11.10
N ASN A 210 -11.53 -10.21 10.27
CA ASN A 210 -12.64 -9.23 10.21
C ASN A 210 -13.92 -9.86 9.65
N LEU A 211 -13.80 -10.77 8.69
CA LEU A 211 -14.94 -11.50 8.14
C LEU A 211 -15.54 -12.47 9.19
N ALA A 212 -14.71 -13.18 9.95
CA ALA A 212 -15.18 -13.95 11.09
C ALA A 212 -15.87 -13.07 12.14
N SER A 213 -15.32 -11.88 12.40
CA SER A 213 -15.86 -10.92 13.38
C SER A 213 -17.24 -10.41 12.98
N VAL A 214 -17.45 -10.01 11.72
CA VAL A 214 -18.77 -9.55 11.25
C VAL A 214 -19.80 -10.68 11.30
N LEU A 215 -19.42 -11.89 10.90
CA LEU A 215 -20.31 -13.05 10.93
C LEU A 215 -20.67 -13.43 12.37
N ALA A 216 -19.72 -13.36 13.31
CA ALA A 216 -19.98 -13.56 14.73
C ALA A 216 -20.94 -12.51 15.31
N GLN A 217 -20.81 -11.23 14.93
CA GLN A 217 -21.76 -10.18 15.34
C GLN A 217 -23.17 -10.35 14.76
N ARG A 218 -23.29 -11.12 13.67
CA ARG A 218 -24.57 -11.52 13.06
C ARG A 218 -25.08 -12.87 13.57
N GLU A 219 -24.38 -13.47 14.53
CA GLU A 219 -24.67 -14.79 15.08
C GLU A 219 -24.59 -15.95 14.06
N GLU A 220 -23.85 -15.74 12.97
CA GLU A 220 -23.61 -16.74 11.93
C GLU A 220 -22.41 -17.62 12.29
N TRP A 221 -22.51 -18.28 13.44
CA TRP A 221 -21.39 -18.94 14.13
C TRP A 221 -20.66 -19.96 13.27
N SER A 222 -21.38 -20.79 12.51
CA SER A 222 -20.78 -21.81 11.63
C SER A 222 -19.97 -21.18 10.49
N ARG A 223 -20.47 -20.08 9.90
CA ARG A 223 -19.73 -19.34 8.86
C ARG A 223 -18.52 -18.64 9.48
N ALA A 224 -18.69 -18.02 10.65
CA ALA A 224 -17.59 -17.37 11.36
C ALA A 224 -16.46 -18.36 11.71
N GLN A 225 -16.82 -19.58 12.14
CA GLN A 225 -15.89 -20.66 12.46
C GLN A 225 -14.98 -21.01 11.27
N PHE A 226 -15.54 -21.08 10.06
CA PHE A 226 -14.75 -21.37 8.85
C PHE A 226 -13.56 -20.42 8.69
N TYR A 227 -13.82 -19.11 8.74
CA TYR A 227 -12.78 -18.11 8.52
C TYR A 227 -11.79 -18.03 9.70
N ILE A 228 -12.27 -18.06 10.94
CA ILE A 228 -11.38 -17.90 12.11
C ILE A 228 -10.45 -19.10 12.29
N ARG A 229 -10.90 -20.32 11.97
CA ARG A 229 -10.05 -21.52 12.02
C ARG A 229 -8.88 -21.43 11.04
N ARG A 230 -9.11 -20.90 9.83
CA ARG A 230 -8.04 -20.70 8.85
C ARG A 230 -6.97 -19.74 9.37
N VAL A 231 -7.38 -18.65 10.03
CA VAL A 231 -6.45 -17.69 10.64
C VAL A 231 -5.70 -18.35 11.81
N ASN A 232 -6.40 -19.03 12.72
CA ASN A 232 -5.81 -19.62 13.92
C ASN A 232 -4.89 -20.82 13.64
N ASN A 233 -5.08 -21.50 12.51
CA ASN A 233 -4.22 -22.59 12.03
C ASN A 233 -3.01 -22.09 11.21
N SER A 234 -2.75 -20.78 11.18
CA SER A 234 -1.62 -20.17 10.49
C SER A 234 -0.64 -19.50 11.48
N ALA A 235 0.51 -19.06 10.97
CA ALA A 235 1.46 -18.25 11.75
C ALA A 235 0.86 -16.90 12.21
N ALA A 236 -0.22 -16.44 11.59
CA ALA A 236 -0.87 -15.16 11.91
C ALA A 236 -1.80 -15.21 13.14
N ALA A 237 -1.98 -16.38 13.76
CA ALA A 237 -2.77 -16.50 14.98
C ALA A 237 -2.22 -15.61 16.10
N SER A 238 -3.10 -14.82 16.73
CA SER A 238 -2.81 -13.92 17.84
C SER A 238 -3.70 -14.22 19.05
N ALA A 239 -3.45 -13.55 20.18
CA ALA A 239 -4.34 -13.66 21.34
C ALA A 239 -5.80 -13.29 20.97
N GLU A 240 -5.97 -12.24 20.16
CA GLU A 240 -7.26 -11.75 19.70
C GLU A 240 -7.99 -12.75 18.79
N THR A 241 -7.30 -13.33 17.80
CA THR A 241 -7.92 -14.28 16.87
C THR A 241 -8.28 -15.60 17.57
N LEU A 242 -7.44 -16.05 18.52
CA LEU A 242 -7.72 -17.22 19.35
C LEU A 242 -8.91 -16.97 20.27
N TRP A 243 -8.99 -15.78 20.88
CA TRP A 243 -10.11 -15.39 21.72
C TRP A 243 -11.44 -15.37 20.96
N LEU A 244 -11.46 -14.79 19.75
CA LEU A 244 -12.63 -14.84 18.88
C LEU A 244 -13.00 -16.29 18.55
N GLY A 245 -12.02 -17.13 18.23
CA GLY A 245 -12.22 -18.56 18.00
C GLY A 245 -12.88 -19.25 19.21
N ILE A 246 -12.37 -19.01 20.43
CA ILE A 246 -12.94 -19.56 21.66
C ILE A 246 -14.40 -19.12 21.84
N LYS A 247 -14.72 -17.85 21.63
CA LYS A 247 -16.10 -17.33 21.71
C LYS A 247 -17.03 -18.01 20.70
N ILE A 248 -16.58 -18.21 19.47
CA ILE A 248 -17.33 -18.90 18.42
C ILE A 248 -17.55 -20.37 18.77
N GLU A 249 -16.51 -21.10 19.19
CA GLU A 249 -16.62 -22.52 19.55
C GLU A 249 -17.52 -22.74 20.79
N ARG A 250 -17.54 -21.79 21.73
CA ARG A 250 -18.51 -21.80 22.85
C ARG A 250 -19.95 -21.69 22.36
N LYS A 251 -20.24 -20.77 21.43
CA LYS A 251 -21.58 -20.61 20.84
C LYS A 251 -22.03 -21.85 20.05
N LEU A 252 -21.07 -22.59 19.50
CA LEU A 252 -21.30 -23.87 18.82
C LEU A 252 -21.29 -25.09 19.76
N ASN A 253 -21.15 -24.90 21.08
CA ASN A 253 -21.05 -25.96 22.08
C ASN A 253 -19.89 -26.96 21.87
N ASN A 254 -18.81 -26.53 21.21
CA ASN A 254 -17.64 -27.37 20.94
C ASN A 254 -16.60 -27.26 22.07
N ARG A 255 -16.84 -27.96 23.18
CA ARG A 255 -15.98 -27.89 24.38
C ARG A 255 -14.53 -28.32 24.13
N GLU A 256 -14.31 -29.28 23.24
CA GLU A 256 -12.97 -29.75 22.90
C GLU A 256 -12.17 -28.64 22.21
N ALA A 257 -12.73 -28.00 21.19
CA ALA A 257 -12.06 -26.91 20.50
C ALA A 257 -11.82 -25.70 21.41
N VAL A 258 -12.75 -25.39 22.34
CA VAL A 258 -12.54 -24.36 23.36
C VAL A 258 -11.31 -24.66 24.21
N ALA A 259 -11.17 -25.90 24.70
CA ALA A 259 -10.02 -26.31 25.50
C ALA A 259 -8.70 -26.26 24.70
N GLN A 260 -8.73 -26.70 23.43
CA GLN A 260 -7.56 -26.67 22.54
C GLN A 260 -7.09 -25.23 22.27
N LEU A 261 -8.01 -24.34 21.87
CA LEU A 261 -7.70 -22.93 21.62
C LEU A 261 -7.27 -22.20 22.90
N GLY A 262 -7.92 -22.48 24.02
CA GLY A 262 -7.56 -21.92 25.33
C GLY A 262 -6.16 -22.34 25.77
N GLY A 263 -5.81 -23.62 25.63
CA GLY A 263 -4.46 -24.09 25.90
C GLY A 263 -3.41 -23.47 24.95
N GLN A 264 -3.76 -23.24 23.69
CA GLN A 264 -2.88 -22.53 22.76
C GLN A 264 -2.69 -21.06 23.17
N LEU A 265 -3.77 -20.38 23.57
CA LEU A 265 -3.78 -19.00 24.04
C LEU A 265 -2.87 -18.83 25.28
N GLN A 266 -3.04 -19.67 26.29
CA GLN A 266 -2.21 -19.64 27.50
C GLN A 266 -0.74 -19.94 27.22
N ARG A 267 -0.43 -20.90 26.33
CA ARG A 267 0.97 -21.25 26.01
C ARG A 267 1.68 -20.18 25.19
N ARG A 268 1.01 -19.59 24.19
CA ARG A 268 1.63 -18.64 23.25
C ARG A 268 1.54 -17.19 23.71
N PHE A 269 0.51 -16.84 24.47
CA PHE A 269 0.21 -15.47 24.88
C PHE A 269 -0.17 -15.36 26.37
N PRO A 270 0.64 -15.90 27.31
CA PRO A 270 0.28 -16.01 28.73
C PRO A 270 -0.01 -14.66 29.41
N GLN A 271 0.59 -13.57 28.92
CA GLN A 271 0.42 -12.23 29.48
C GLN A 271 -0.71 -11.42 28.81
N SER A 272 -1.41 -12.01 27.84
CA SER A 272 -2.52 -11.33 27.17
C SER A 272 -3.74 -11.20 28.08
N ARG A 273 -4.52 -10.14 27.86
CA ARG A 273 -5.80 -9.93 28.55
C ARG A 273 -6.74 -11.12 28.33
N GLU A 274 -6.73 -11.66 27.11
CA GLU A 274 -7.52 -12.79 26.65
C GLU A 274 -7.15 -14.07 27.40
N ALA A 275 -5.85 -14.33 27.63
CA ALA A 275 -5.41 -15.48 28.43
C ALA A 275 -5.89 -15.38 29.88
N THR A 276 -5.74 -14.20 30.50
CA THR A 276 -6.27 -13.96 31.85
C THR A 276 -7.80 -14.10 31.91
N ALA A 277 -8.52 -13.64 30.88
CA ALA A 277 -9.97 -13.79 30.79
C ALA A 277 -10.39 -15.26 30.68
N TYR A 278 -9.68 -16.05 29.85
CA TYR A 278 -9.87 -17.49 29.72
C TYR A 278 -9.69 -18.22 31.06
N GLU A 279 -8.60 -17.93 31.78
CA GLU A 279 -8.28 -18.53 33.09
C GLU A 279 -9.36 -18.29 34.14
N ARG A 280 -9.91 -17.08 34.15
CA ARG A 280 -10.99 -16.70 35.08
C ARG A 280 -12.35 -17.22 34.65
N GLY A 281 -12.45 -17.90 33.51
CA GLY A 281 -13.71 -18.29 32.91
C GLY A 281 -14.60 -17.09 32.55
N ASN A 282 -14.02 -15.90 32.37
CA ASN A 282 -14.75 -14.69 32.02
C ASN A 282 -14.75 -14.52 30.50
N PHE A 283 -15.90 -14.80 29.88
CA PHE A 283 -16.07 -14.71 28.43
C PHE A 283 -16.96 -13.53 28.01
N ASN A 284 -17.24 -12.63 28.94
CA ASN A 284 -17.99 -11.41 28.69
C ASN A 284 -17.01 -10.30 28.30
N ASP A 285 -17.32 -9.59 27.22
CA ASP A 285 -16.54 -8.45 26.72
C ASP A 285 -16.73 -7.20 27.59
#